data_AF-E8KF69-F1
#
_entry.id   AF-E8KF69-F1
#
_cell.length_a   1.000
_cell.length_b   1.000
_cell.length_c   1.000
_cell.angle_alpha   90.00
_cell.angle_beta   90.00
_cell.angle_gamma   90.00
#
_symmetry.space_group_name_H-M   'P 1'
#
loop_
_entity.id
_entity.type
_entity.pdbx_description
1 polymer ?
#
loop_
_entity_poly.entity_id
_entity_poly.type
_entity_poly.pdbx_seq_one_letter_code
_entity_poly.pdbx_strand_id
1 'polypeptide(L)'
;MGKTNLGTSIQTEAGTLAMFHSVKKDEPSKNVILEIYQDEAAYQTHINAPHFKQFIEVAKTAVTGRKVEPLDSQILLEKQPLATFENGDYLINLAEVSVNPTQNEDFKAIVLDEMKQSMAKENGVILMYAATRKDLPN
;
A
#
# COMPACT_ATOMS: atom_id res chain seq x y z
N MET A 1 -10.03 -13.15 10.04
CA MET A 1 -10.86 -12.46 9.03
C MET A 1 -10.06 -11.49 8.19
N GLY A 2 -9.39 -10.46 8.73
CA GLY A 2 -8.52 -9.58 7.94
C GLY A 2 -7.40 -10.32 7.19
N LYS A 3 -6.60 -11.12 7.90
CA LYS A 3 -5.58 -12.01 7.28
C LYS A 3 -6.14 -12.92 6.19
N THR A 4 -7.35 -13.46 6.40
CA THR A 4 -8.03 -14.33 5.44
C THR A 4 -8.46 -13.56 4.19
N ASN A 5 -8.96 -12.33 4.36
CA ASN A 5 -9.31 -11.45 3.25
C ASN A 5 -8.07 -11.19 2.40
N LEU A 6 -7.05 -10.54 2.99
CA LEU A 6 -5.84 -10.14 2.29
C LEU A 6 -5.11 -11.33 1.64
N GLY A 7 -4.98 -12.45 2.36
CA GLY A 7 -4.36 -13.66 1.85
C GLY A 7 -5.11 -14.27 0.67
N THR A 8 -6.45 -14.38 0.75
CA THR A 8 -7.27 -14.89 -0.36
C THR A 8 -7.19 -13.98 -1.58
N SER A 9 -7.23 -12.67 -1.38
CA SER A 9 -7.17 -11.69 -2.46
C SER A 9 -5.87 -11.81 -3.25
N ILE A 10 -4.72 -11.76 -2.57
CA ILE A 10 -3.41 -11.90 -3.23
C ILE A 10 -3.28 -13.24 -3.97
N GLN A 11 -3.86 -14.32 -3.43
CA GLN A 11 -3.73 -15.66 -4.00
C GLN A 11 -4.69 -15.94 -5.16
N THR A 12 -5.85 -15.30 -5.21
CA THR A 12 -6.95 -15.72 -6.08
C THR A 12 -7.48 -14.62 -7.00
N GLU A 13 -7.22 -13.35 -6.70
CA GLU A 13 -7.72 -12.23 -7.49
C GLU A 13 -6.64 -11.76 -8.47
N ALA A 14 -6.84 -12.06 -9.75
CA ALA A 14 -6.03 -11.50 -10.81
C ALA A 14 -6.14 -9.96 -10.77
N GLY A 15 -5.00 -9.27 -10.66
CA GLY A 15 -4.95 -7.81 -10.58
C GLY A 15 -4.92 -7.24 -9.16
N THR A 16 -4.99 -8.06 -8.11
CA THR A 16 -4.59 -7.65 -6.74
C THR A 16 -3.08 -7.84 -6.61
N LEU A 17 -2.31 -6.76 -6.79
CA LEU A 17 -0.85 -6.81 -6.93
C LEU A 17 -0.12 -6.85 -5.58
N ALA A 18 -0.62 -6.08 -4.60
CA ALA A 18 -0.06 -6.10 -3.25
C ALA A 18 -1.10 -5.66 -2.21
N MET A 19 -1.03 -6.25 -1.02
CA MET A 19 -1.77 -5.77 0.16
C MET A 19 -0.89 -5.84 1.40
N PHE A 20 -0.76 -4.72 2.10
CA PHE A 20 -0.01 -4.60 3.35
C PHE A 20 -0.93 -4.18 4.47
N HIS A 21 -0.76 -4.76 5.64
CA HIS A 21 -1.37 -4.29 6.88
C HIS A 21 -0.25 -3.96 7.87
N SER A 22 -0.37 -2.81 8.51
CA SER A 22 0.56 -2.36 9.55
C SER A 22 -0.21 -1.59 10.61
N VAL A 23 0.39 -1.47 11.79
CA VAL A 23 -0.14 -0.64 12.87
C VAL A 23 0.83 0.49 13.15
N LYS A 24 0.31 1.70 13.38
CA LYS A 24 1.16 2.82 13.81
C LYS A 24 1.78 2.49 15.17
N LYS A 25 3.11 2.59 15.27
CA LYS A 25 3.85 2.25 16.51
C LYS A 25 3.44 3.13 17.69
N ASP A 26 3.16 4.40 17.44
CA ASP A 26 2.74 5.42 18.41
C ASP A 26 1.22 5.38 18.70
N GLU A 27 0.42 4.79 17.80
CA GLU A 27 -1.03 4.72 17.91
C GLU A 27 -1.55 3.33 17.48
N PRO A 28 -1.43 2.29 18.32
CA PRO A 28 -1.69 0.90 17.90
C PRO A 28 -3.13 0.61 17.43
N SER A 29 -4.09 1.47 17.76
CA SER A 29 -5.46 1.40 17.24
C SER A 29 -5.59 1.90 15.80
N LYS A 30 -4.62 2.66 15.30
CA LYS A 30 -4.55 3.13 13.91
C LYS A 30 -3.85 2.08 13.05
N ASN A 31 -4.67 1.41 12.24
CA ASN A 31 -4.22 0.46 11.25
C ASN A 31 -4.00 1.19 9.92
N VAL A 32 -2.88 0.91 9.26
CA VAL A 32 -2.55 1.38 7.91
C VAL A 32 -2.63 0.18 6.99
N ILE A 33 -3.44 0.29 5.93
CA ILE A 33 -3.55 -0.72 4.90
C ILE A 33 -3.18 -0.08 3.57
N LEU A 34 -2.20 -0.65 2.87
CA LEU A 34 -1.83 -0.25 1.52
C LEU A 34 -2.26 -1.36 0.57
N GLU A 35 -3.09 -1.03 -0.40
CA GLU A 35 -3.63 -1.97 -1.40
C GLU A 35 -3.26 -1.43 -2.79
N ILE A 36 -2.64 -2.28 -3.62
CA ILE A 36 -2.24 -1.93 -4.98
C ILE A 36 -2.95 -2.88 -5.92
N TYR A 37 -3.78 -2.30 -6.79
CA TYR A 37 -4.52 -3.01 -7.82
C TYR A 37 -3.97 -2.64 -9.19
N GLN A 38 -4.10 -3.54 -10.16
CA GLN A 38 -3.72 -3.28 -11.54
C GLN A 38 -4.50 -2.11 -12.14
N ASP A 39 -5.79 -2.04 -11.83
CA ASP A 39 -6.72 -1.04 -12.31
C ASP A 39 -7.99 -1.00 -11.45
N GLU A 40 -8.90 -0.08 -11.78
CA GLU A 40 -10.19 0.06 -11.11
C GLU A 40 -11.04 -1.21 -11.21
N ALA A 41 -10.97 -1.98 -12.31
CA ALA A 41 -11.77 -3.19 -12.47
C ALA A 41 -11.30 -4.31 -11.52
N ALA A 42 -9.99 -4.42 -11.28
CA ALA A 42 -9.43 -5.30 -10.25
C ALA A 42 -9.91 -4.88 -8.84
N TYR A 43 -9.88 -3.58 -8.52
CA TYR A 43 -10.43 -3.09 -7.24
C TYR A 43 -11.93 -3.40 -7.08
N GLN A 44 -12.72 -3.19 -8.13
CA GLN A 44 -14.15 -3.53 -8.11
C GLN A 44 -14.38 -5.03 -7.92
N THR A 45 -13.53 -5.88 -8.52
CA THR A 45 -13.57 -7.33 -8.31
C THR A 45 -13.34 -7.67 -6.84
N HIS A 46 -12.30 -7.08 -6.23
CA HIS A 46 -11.94 -7.26 -4.83
C HIS A 46 -13.10 -6.89 -3.88
N ILE A 47 -13.64 -5.68 -3.97
CA ILE A 47 -14.67 -5.22 -3.02
C ILE A 47 -16.01 -5.97 -3.17
N ASN A 48 -16.22 -6.64 -4.30
CA ASN A 48 -17.41 -7.45 -4.55
C ASN A 48 -17.22 -8.92 -4.15
N ALA A 49 -16.00 -9.35 -3.80
CA ALA A 49 -15.69 -10.72 -3.49
C ALA A 49 -16.32 -11.19 -2.15
N PRO A 50 -16.68 -12.49 -2.02
CA PRO A 50 -17.28 -13.02 -0.81
C PRO A 50 -16.42 -12.84 0.45
N HIS A 51 -15.10 -13.02 0.33
CA HIS A 51 -14.17 -12.91 1.47
C HIS A 51 -14.04 -11.44 1.95
N PHE A 52 -14.09 -10.48 1.03
CA PHE A 52 -14.15 -9.06 1.39
C PHE A 52 -15.44 -8.68 2.09
N LYS A 53 -16.59 -9.15 1.58
CA LYS A 53 -17.90 -8.92 2.22
C LYS A 53 -17.93 -9.47 3.65
N GLN A 54 -17.42 -10.69 3.86
CA GLN A 54 -17.30 -11.26 5.20
C GLN A 54 -16.38 -10.44 6.13
N PHE A 55 -15.26 -9.96 5.60
CA PHE A 55 -14.35 -9.10 6.35
C PHE A 55 -15.03 -7.79 6.78
N ILE A 56 -15.74 -7.13 5.87
CA ILE A 56 -16.43 -5.87 6.16
C ILE A 56 -17.53 -6.03 7.22
N GLU A 57 -18.30 -7.12 7.21
CA GLU A 57 -19.31 -7.36 8.25
C GLU A 57 -18.69 -7.43 9.66
N VAL A 58 -17.54 -8.06 9.79
CA VAL A 58 -16.79 -8.10 11.06
C VAL A 58 -16.13 -6.75 11.35
N ALA A 59 -15.59 -6.07 10.34
CA ALA A 59 -14.93 -4.78 10.50
C ALA A 59 -15.92 -3.71 10.99
N LYS A 60 -17.18 -3.72 10.53
CA LYS A 60 -18.22 -2.76 10.94
C LYS A 60 -18.44 -2.72 12.46
N THR A 61 -18.22 -3.82 13.17
CA THR A 61 -18.40 -3.85 14.63
C THR A 61 -17.18 -3.33 15.40
N ALA A 62 -16.02 -3.22 14.76
CA ALA A 62 -14.75 -2.88 15.39
C ALA A 62 -14.16 -1.54 14.92
N VAL A 63 -14.47 -1.12 13.69
CA VAL A 63 -13.92 0.09 13.07
C VAL A 63 -14.70 1.33 13.53
N THR A 64 -14.01 2.24 14.21
CA THR A 64 -14.58 3.52 14.67
C THR A 64 -14.38 4.67 13.68
N GLY A 65 -13.52 4.50 12.67
CA GLY A 65 -13.28 5.46 11.60
C GLY A 65 -12.46 4.86 10.47
N ARG A 66 -12.69 5.32 9.24
CA ARG A 66 -11.98 4.87 8.04
C ARG A 66 -11.72 6.06 7.12
N LYS A 67 -10.45 6.25 6.72
CA LYS A 67 -10.04 7.16 5.64
C LYS A 67 -9.45 6.30 4.52
N VAL A 68 -9.93 6.51 3.29
CA VAL A 68 -9.34 5.93 2.08
C VAL A 68 -8.86 7.09 1.23
N GLU A 69 -7.63 7.01 0.75
CA GLU A 69 -6.99 8.08 0.00
C GLU A 69 -6.46 7.53 -1.31
N PRO A 70 -7.08 7.89 -2.46
CA PRO A 70 -6.60 7.45 -3.76
C PRO A 70 -5.30 8.17 -4.12
N LEU A 71 -4.32 7.41 -4.61
CA LEU A 71 -3.01 7.91 -4.99
C LEU A 71 -2.72 7.60 -6.46
N ASP A 72 -2.00 8.51 -7.12
CA ASP A 72 -1.43 8.32 -8.44
C ASP A 72 0.01 7.79 -8.31
N SER A 73 0.25 6.59 -8.82
CA SER A 73 1.55 5.93 -8.75
C SER A 73 2.63 6.74 -9.48
N GLN A 74 3.79 6.92 -8.83
CA GLN A 74 4.97 7.51 -9.44
C GLN A 74 6.02 6.45 -9.76
N ILE A 75 6.19 5.45 -8.88
CA ILE A 75 7.03 4.29 -9.11
C ILE A 75 6.64 3.12 -8.21
N LEU A 76 6.70 1.91 -8.74
CA LEU A 76 6.56 0.66 -8.00
C LEU A 76 7.79 -0.21 -8.22
N LEU A 77 8.59 -0.44 -7.18
CA LEU A 77 9.79 -1.28 -7.25
C LEU A 77 9.73 -2.38 -6.19
N GLU A 78 9.99 -3.62 -6.59
CA GLU A 78 10.09 -4.78 -5.71
C GLU A 78 11.26 -5.68 -6.14
N LYS A 79 11.99 -6.25 -5.18
CA LYS A 79 13.03 -7.26 -5.46
C LYS A 79 12.48 -8.68 -5.47
N GLN A 80 11.43 -8.88 -4.69
CA GLN A 80 10.76 -10.16 -4.54
C GLN A 80 9.28 -9.89 -4.35
N PRO A 81 8.41 -10.66 -5.03
CA PRO A 81 6.98 -10.53 -4.83
C PRO A 81 6.65 -10.95 -3.41
N LEU A 82 6.00 -10.08 -2.65
CA LEU A 82 5.41 -10.45 -1.37
C LEU A 82 4.06 -11.13 -1.62
N ALA A 83 4.12 -12.25 -2.34
CA ALA A 83 2.97 -13.04 -2.78
C ALA A 83 2.28 -13.81 -1.63
N THR A 84 2.83 -13.72 -0.41
CA THR A 84 2.32 -14.39 0.77
C THR A 84 2.14 -13.40 1.91
N PHE A 85 0.92 -13.34 2.46
CA PHE A 85 0.63 -12.57 3.66
C PHE A 85 1.18 -13.28 4.90
N GLU A 86 2.47 -13.09 5.15
CA GLU A 86 3.21 -13.65 6.29
C GLU A 86 3.54 -12.60 7.34
N ASN A 87 3.53 -13.01 8.61
CA ASN A 87 4.06 -12.19 9.69
C ASN A 87 5.59 -12.35 9.68
N GLY A 88 6.28 -11.53 8.87
CA GLY A 88 7.73 -11.38 8.95
C GLY A 88 8.12 -10.23 9.87
N ASP A 89 9.34 -10.28 10.42
CA ASP A 89 9.96 -9.16 11.14
C ASP A 89 10.49 -8.14 10.13
N TYR A 90 9.56 -7.43 9.49
CA TYR A 90 9.84 -6.42 8.48
C TYR A 90 9.89 -5.04 9.13
N LEU A 91 10.89 -4.23 8.76
CA LEU A 91 10.89 -2.81 9.05
C LEU A 91 10.04 -2.08 7.99
N ILE A 92 8.87 -1.62 8.38
CA ILE A 92 7.94 -0.90 7.49
C ILE A 92 7.91 0.58 7.87
N ASN A 93 8.17 1.44 6.89
CA ASN A 93 8.06 2.89 7.01
C ASN A 93 7.03 3.42 6.01
N LEU A 94 6.07 4.21 6.49
CA LEU A 94 5.20 5.04 5.67
C LEU A 94 5.64 6.49 5.85
N ALA A 95 6.07 7.14 4.76
CA ALA A 95 6.43 8.55 4.75
C ALA A 95 5.39 9.34 3.95
N GLU A 96 4.76 10.32 4.59
CA GLU A 96 3.95 11.33 3.93
C GLU A 96 4.73 12.64 3.92
N VAL A 97 4.96 13.20 2.73
CA VAL A 97 5.79 14.39 2.54
C VAL A 97 4.96 15.45 1.81
N SER A 98 4.88 16.65 2.38
CA SER A 98 4.33 17.84 1.71
C SER A 98 5.47 18.67 1.14
N VAL A 99 5.41 18.94 -0.16
CA VAL A 99 6.48 19.59 -0.92
C VAL A 99 6.04 20.99 -1.33
N ASN A 100 6.98 21.93 -1.39
CA ASN A 100 6.71 23.22 -1.99
C ASN A 100 6.27 23.02 -3.46
N PRO A 101 5.09 23.50 -3.89
CA PRO A 101 4.60 23.32 -5.26
C PRO A 101 5.60 23.73 -6.35
N THR A 102 6.43 24.76 -6.09
CA THR A 102 7.43 25.22 -7.08
C THR A 102 8.66 24.33 -7.18
N GLN A 103 8.79 23.32 -6.31
CA GLN A 103 9.92 22.39 -6.25
C GLN A 103 9.47 20.94 -6.44
N ASN A 104 8.18 20.68 -6.70
CA ASN A 104 7.65 19.33 -6.70
C ASN A 104 8.30 18.45 -7.79
N GLU A 105 8.45 18.96 -9.01
CA GLU A 105 9.09 18.18 -10.09
C GLU A 105 10.57 17.87 -9.79
N ASP A 106 11.32 18.83 -9.25
CA ASP A 106 12.71 18.62 -8.86
C ASP A 106 12.82 17.59 -7.72
N PHE A 107 11.97 17.74 -6.70
CA PHE A 107 11.91 16.80 -5.58
C PHE A 107 11.54 15.39 -6.03
N LYS A 108 10.52 15.26 -6.89
CA LYS A 108 10.11 14.00 -7.51
C LYS A 108 11.27 13.36 -8.26
N ALA A 109 12.00 14.10 -9.08
CA ALA A 109 13.14 13.56 -9.80
C ALA A 109 14.23 13.00 -8.87
N ILE A 110 14.54 13.73 -7.79
CA ILE A 110 15.51 13.30 -6.77
C ILE A 110 15.06 12.02 -6.07
N VAL A 111 13.80 11.97 -5.61
CA VAL A 111 13.25 10.80 -4.89
C VAL A 111 13.22 9.58 -5.82
N LEU A 112 12.76 9.74 -7.07
CA LEU A 112 12.69 8.62 -8.01
C LEU A 112 14.06 8.05 -8.36
N ASP A 113 15.09 8.89 -8.45
CA ASP A 113 16.46 8.43 -8.68
C ASP A 113 17.03 7.71 -7.45
N GLU A 114 16.86 8.28 -6.25
CA GLU A 114 17.28 7.68 -4.98
C GLU A 114 16.65 6.29 -4.80
N MET A 115 15.33 6.16 -4.97
CA MET A 115 14.62 4.89 -4.82
C MET A 115 15.17 3.81 -5.78
N LYS A 116 15.43 4.19 -7.04
CA LYS A 116 16.01 3.26 -8.03
C LYS A 116 17.41 2.82 -7.62
N GLN A 117 18.23 3.75 -7.14
CA GLN A 117 19.58 3.43 -6.68
C GLN A 117 19.57 2.53 -5.44
N SER A 118 18.70 2.82 -4.48
CA SER A 118 18.53 2.01 -3.26
C SER A 118 18.10 0.59 -3.61
N MET A 119 17.07 0.45 -4.45
CA MET A 119 16.64 -0.85 -4.96
C MET A 119 17.74 -1.58 -5.74
N ALA A 120 18.62 -0.88 -6.47
CA ALA A 120 19.73 -1.54 -7.16
C ALA A 120 20.89 -1.96 -6.23
N LYS A 121 21.19 -1.17 -5.19
CA LYS A 121 22.45 -1.28 -4.43
C LYS A 121 22.29 -1.90 -3.04
N GLU A 122 21.11 -1.77 -2.43
CA GLU A 122 20.92 -2.10 -1.01
C GLU A 122 20.19 -3.42 -0.81
N ASN A 123 20.91 -4.48 -0.44
CA ASN A 123 20.34 -5.82 -0.30
C ASN A 123 19.20 -5.93 0.72
N GLY A 124 19.18 -5.06 1.74
CA GLY A 124 18.13 -5.04 2.77
C GLY A 124 16.81 -4.40 2.33
N VAL A 125 16.79 -3.68 1.20
CA VAL A 125 15.58 -3.03 0.71
C VAL A 125 14.78 -4.02 -0.13
N ILE A 126 13.57 -4.36 0.33
CA ILE A 126 12.72 -5.37 -0.29
C ILE A 126 11.80 -4.75 -1.35
N LEU A 127 11.19 -3.60 -1.02
CA LEU A 127 10.27 -2.86 -1.86
C LEU A 127 10.33 -1.37 -1.54
N MET A 128 10.00 -0.55 -2.54
CA MET A 128 9.77 0.88 -2.37
C MET A 128 8.68 1.33 -3.34
N TYR A 129 7.62 1.94 -2.79
CA TYR A 129 6.49 2.48 -3.54
C TYR A 129 6.34 3.97 -3.25
N ALA A 130 6.21 4.77 -4.30
CA ALA A 130 5.91 6.20 -4.17
C ALA A 130 4.72 6.57 -5.05
N ALA A 131 3.86 7.42 -4.50
CA ALA A 131 2.65 7.89 -5.13
C ALA A 131 2.31 9.29 -4.62
N THR A 132 1.54 10.04 -5.39
CA THR A 132 1.06 11.38 -5.05
C THR A 132 -0.45 11.34 -4.81
N ARG A 133 -1.01 12.19 -3.96
CA ARG A 133 -2.48 12.21 -3.79
C ARG A 133 -3.13 12.72 -5.07
N LYS A 134 -4.19 12.04 -5.50
CA LYS A 134 -4.89 12.38 -6.75
C LYS A 134 -5.44 13.81 -6.78
N ASP A 135 -5.92 14.29 -5.64
CA ASP A 135 -6.54 15.61 -5.51
C ASP A 135 -5.58 16.70 -5.01
N LEU A 136 -4.40 16.31 -4.49
CA LEU A 136 -3.39 17.20 -3.89
C LEU A 136 -1.99 16.65 -4.18
N PRO A 137 -1.46 16.86 -5.40
CA PRO A 137 -0.22 16.20 -5.83
C PRO A 137 1.06 16.73 -5.17
N ASN A 138 0.96 17.75 -4.30
CA ASN A 138 2.06 18.44 -3.63
C ASN A 138 2.01 18.25 -2.10
#